data_AF-A0A6C0BWU2-F1
#
_entry.id   AF-A0A6C0BWU2-F1
#
_cell.length_a   1.000
_cell.length_b   1.000
_cell.length_c   1.000
_cell.angle_alpha   90.00
_cell.angle_beta   90.00
_cell.angle_gamma   90.00
#
_symmetry.space_group_name_H-M   'P 1'
#
loop_
_entity.id
_entity.type
_entity.pdbx_description
1 polymer ?
#
loop_
_entity_poly.entity_id
_entity_poly.type
_entity_poly.pdbx_seq_one_letter_code
_entity_poly.pdbx_strand_id
1 'polypeptide(L)'
;MSKQIFKYAIPAEPLFELLDKICTKEDNTYIFNNNAYKKGIFDNNIPPFLEECKPYYHASKQKYVEKKMTYTGFTTVLRQICNFNHITYTTKIRYEKSTYEIVYYICFTGLFDGSKDVSDGAKDVSDSAKDVSDSAKDVSDSAKDVSDGAKDVSDSAKDVSDSAKDVSDSAKEDALLEPIK
;
A
#
# COMPACT_ATOMS: atom_id res chain seq x y z
N MET A 1 2.96 9.93 11.01
CA MET A 1 3.39 9.37 9.70
C MET A 1 2.86 7.95 9.54
N SER A 2 1.54 7.80 9.40
CA SER A 2 0.89 6.51 9.15
C SER A 2 1.18 6.09 7.71
N LYS A 3 2.25 5.32 7.54
CA LYS A 3 2.58 4.64 6.28
C LYS A 3 1.43 3.67 5.97
N GLN A 4 0.50 4.10 5.12
CA GLN A 4 -0.70 3.36 4.72
C GLN A 4 -0.33 1.93 4.32
N ILE A 5 -0.87 0.94 5.05
CA ILE A 5 -0.51 -0.48 4.93
C ILE A 5 -1.34 -1.14 3.83
N PHE A 6 -2.57 -0.70 3.67
CA PHE A 6 -3.55 -1.22 2.71
C PHE A 6 -3.65 -0.33 1.48
N LYS A 7 -3.60 -0.97 0.30
CA LYS A 7 -3.84 -0.38 -1.01
C LYS A 7 -5.31 -0.07 -1.24
N TYR A 8 -6.21 -0.90 -0.70
CA TYR A 8 -7.66 -0.78 -0.83
C TYR A 8 -8.32 -0.88 0.54
N ALA A 9 -9.57 -0.39 0.66
CA ALA A 9 -10.35 -0.59 1.87
C ALA A 9 -10.58 -2.09 2.11
N ILE A 10 -10.09 -2.59 3.25
CA ILE A 10 -10.23 -4.00 3.63
C ILE A 10 -11.53 -4.20 4.41
N PRO A 11 -12.46 -5.05 3.94
CA PRO A 11 -13.72 -5.31 4.65
C PRO A 11 -13.46 -5.94 6.02
N ALA A 12 -14.35 -5.66 6.97
CA ALA A 12 -14.29 -6.20 8.32
C ALA A 12 -14.99 -7.56 8.43
N GLU A 13 -15.92 -7.84 7.54
CA GLU A 13 -16.78 -9.03 7.55
C GLU A 13 -15.98 -10.34 7.53
N PRO A 14 -14.96 -10.52 6.65
CA PRO A 14 -14.18 -11.77 6.64
C PRO A 14 -13.41 -12.00 7.95
N LEU A 15 -13.00 -10.92 8.64
CA LEU A 15 -12.35 -11.03 9.95
C LEU A 15 -13.35 -11.57 10.98
N PHE A 16 -14.57 -11.05 11.03
CA PHE A 16 -15.59 -11.52 11.96
C PHE A 16 -16.04 -12.96 11.69
N GLU A 17 -16.19 -13.34 10.41
CA GLU A 17 -16.49 -14.73 10.04
C GLU A 17 -15.40 -15.70 10.49
N LEU A 18 -14.13 -15.30 10.37
CA LEU A 18 -13.02 -16.07 10.90
C LEU A 18 -13.10 -16.17 12.43
N LEU A 19 -13.30 -15.05 13.11
CA LEU A 19 -13.37 -14.99 14.57
C LEU A 19 -14.53 -15.84 15.13
N ASP A 20 -15.70 -15.86 14.47
CA ASP A 20 -16.83 -16.72 14.86
C ASP A 20 -16.48 -18.22 14.83
N LYS A 21 -15.59 -18.64 13.92
CA LYS A 21 -15.18 -20.05 13.81
C LYS A 21 -14.14 -20.42 14.87
N ILE A 22 -13.21 -19.52 15.18
CA ILE A 22 -11.99 -19.87 15.92
C ILE A 22 -11.96 -19.36 17.37
N CYS A 23 -12.71 -18.31 17.70
CA CYS A 23 -12.69 -17.67 19.02
C CYS A 23 -13.87 -18.08 19.90
N THR A 24 -13.70 -17.88 21.20
CA THR A 24 -14.81 -17.83 22.16
C THR A 24 -15.43 -16.43 22.14
N LYS A 25 -16.76 -16.36 22.27
CA LYS A 25 -17.55 -15.12 22.26
C LYS A 25 -18.17 -14.91 23.64
N GLU A 26 -17.90 -13.77 24.26
CA GLU A 26 -18.42 -13.37 25.59
C GLU A 26 -18.89 -11.92 25.52
N ASP A 27 -20.13 -11.62 25.94
CA ASP A 27 -20.66 -10.25 26.14
C ASP A 27 -20.24 -9.24 25.07
N ASN A 28 -20.41 -9.64 23.81
CA ASN A 28 -20.06 -8.89 22.60
C ASN A 28 -18.57 -8.73 22.24
N THR A 29 -17.73 -9.62 22.78
CA THR A 29 -16.28 -9.61 22.59
C THR A 29 -15.79 -10.98 22.12
N TYR A 30 -14.95 -10.99 21.09
CA TYR A 30 -14.20 -12.17 20.68
C TYR A 30 -12.89 -12.26 21.47
N ILE A 31 -12.61 -13.42 22.03
CA ILE A 31 -11.38 -13.70 22.76
C ILE A 31 -10.44 -14.48 21.85
N PHE A 32 -9.39 -13.82 21.37
CA PHE A 32 -8.36 -14.41 20.54
C PHE A 32 -7.06 -14.62 21.34
N ASN A 33 -6.61 -15.88 21.42
CA ASN A 33 -5.40 -16.31 22.12
C ASN A 33 -4.64 -17.38 21.31
N ASN A 34 -3.58 -17.97 21.89
CA ASN A 34 -2.82 -19.01 21.20
C ASN A 34 -3.67 -20.23 20.82
N ASN A 35 -4.68 -20.57 21.64
CA ASN A 35 -5.54 -21.71 21.36
C ASN A 35 -6.46 -21.44 20.16
N ALA A 36 -7.07 -20.26 20.10
CA ALA A 36 -7.87 -19.83 18.94
C ALA A 36 -7.02 -19.82 17.66
N TYR A 37 -5.78 -19.31 17.73
CA TYR A 37 -4.85 -19.37 16.60
C TYR A 37 -4.54 -20.79 16.16
N LYS A 38 -4.17 -21.67 17.09
CA LYS A 38 -3.86 -23.09 16.78
C LYS A 38 -5.07 -23.79 16.18
N LYS A 39 -6.27 -23.55 16.71
CA LYS A 39 -7.53 -24.05 16.15
C LYS A 39 -7.73 -23.56 14.72
N GLY A 40 -7.58 -22.27 14.47
CA GLY A 40 -7.72 -21.69 13.13
C GLY A 40 -6.72 -22.20 12.10
N ILE A 41 -5.50 -22.55 12.52
CA ILE A 41 -4.52 -23.22 11.65
C ILE A 41 -4.90 -24.68 11.42
N PHE A 42 -5.27 -25.41 12.48
CA PHE A 42 -5.62 -26.83 12.43
C PHE A 42 -6.84 -27.09 11.54
N ASP A 43 -7.88 -26.26 11.69
CA ASP A 43 -9.11 -26.32 10.91
C ASP A 43 -8.97 -25.66 9.52
N ASN A 44 -7.77 -25.20 9.15
CA ASN A 44 -7.47 -24.53 7.88
C ASN A 44 -8.34 -23.28 7.58
N ASN A 45 -8.74 -22.53 8.61
CA ASN A 45 -9.51 -21.29 8.46
C ASN A 45 -8.63 -20.05 8.25
N ILE A 46 -7.43 -20.01 8.86
CA ILE A 46 -6.53 -18.85 8.79
C ILE A 46 -5.84 -18.69 7.43
N PRO A 47 -5.28 -19.75 6.80
CA PRO A 47 -4.60 -19.58 5.51
C PRO A 47 -5.49 -19.02 4.39
N PRO A 48 -6.74 -19.50 4.17
CA PRO A 48 -7.63 -18.93 3.17
C PRO A 48 -7.97 -17.46 3.44
N PHE A 49 -8.24 -17.09 4.70
CA PHE A 49 -8.49 -15.71 5.10
C PHE A 49 -7.31 -14.78 4.75
N LEU A 50 -6.07 -15.24 4.92
CA LEU A 50 -4.88 -14.45 4.60
C LEU A 50 -4.70 -14.24 3.09
N GLU A 51 -5.00 -15.26 2.28
CA GLU A 51 -5.01 -15.14 0.82
C GLU A 51 -6.09 -14.16 0.36
N GLU A 52 -7.27 -14.17 1.00
CA GLU A 52 -8.33 -13.20 0.75
C GLU A 52 -7.92 -11.77 1.13
N CYS A 53 -7.14 -11.59 2.20
CA CYS A 53 -6.64 -10.29 2.62
C CYS A 53 -5.53 -9.73 1.70
N LYS A 54 -4.76 -10.59 1.03
CA LYS A 54 -3.59 -10.22 0.22
C LYS A 54 -3.79 -9.12 -0.82
N PRO A 55 -4.86 -9.11 -1.66
CA PRO A 55 -5.08 -8.05 -2.65
C PRO A 55 -5.25 -6.66 -2.04
N TYR A 56 -5.69 -6.57 -0.79
CA TYR A 56 -5.88 -5.30 -0.08
C TYR A 56 -4.57 -4.68 0.40
N TYR A 57 -3.47 -5.44 0.51
CA TYR A 57 -2.17 -4.91 0.91
C TYR A 57 -1.42 -4.29 -0.27
N HIS A 58 -0.63 -3.24 0.01
CA HIS A 58 0.40 -2.82 -0.94
C HIS A 58 1.41 -3.97 -1.16
N ALA A 59 1.94 -4.11 -2.38
CA ALA A 59 2.91 -5.17 -2.72
C ALA A 59 4.09 -5.25 -1.73
N SER A 60 4.64 -4.11 -1.32
CA SER A 60 5.73 -4.03 -0.32
C SER A 60 5.35 -4.50 1.09
N LYS A 61 4.05 -4.70 1.35
CA LYS A 61 3.45 -5.09 2.62
C LYS A 61 2.84 -6.50 2.59
N GLN A 62 2.70 -7.14 1.43
CA GLN A 62 2.16 -8.50 1.32
C GLN A 62 2.94 -9.55 2.12
N LYS A 63 4.21 -9.26 2.46
CA LYS A 63 5.01 -10.05 3.41
C LYS A 63 4.35 -10.31 4.78
N TYR A 64 3.35 -9.53 5.19
CA TYR A 64 2.60 -9.75 6.43
C TYR A 64 1.63 -10.94 6.33
N VAL A 65 1.13 -11.25 5.12
CA VAL A 65 0.15 -12.32 4.88
C VAL A 65 0.76 -13.55 4.20
N GLU A 66 1.88 -13.41 3.49
CA GLU A 66 2.51 -14.51 2.72
C GLU A 66 3.49 -15.40 3.50
N LYS A 67 4.02 -14.94 4.64
CA LYS A 67 5.01 -15.71 5.40
C LYS A 67 4.37 -16.88 6.15
N LYS A 68 5.16 -17.93 6.44
CA LYS A 68 4.76 -19.03 7.35
C LYS A 68 4.22 -18.41 8.64
N MET A 69 2.92 -18.55 8.84
CA MET A 69 2.22 -17.75 9.84
C MET A 69 2.62 -18.20 11.25
N THR A 70 2.98 -17.23 12.09
CA THR A 70 3.15 -17.40 13.53
C THR A 70 2.03 -16.67 14.25
N TYR A 71 1.80 -16.99 15.53
CA TYR A 71 0.85 -16.25 16.37
C TYR A 71 1.12 -14.73 16.35
N THR A 72 2.39 -14.33 16.46
CA THR A 72 2.81 -12.92 16.43
C THR A 72 2.61 -12.27 15.06
N GLY A 73 2.80 -13.02 13.98
CA GLY A 73 2.50 -12.57 12.62
C GLY A 73 1.01 -12.33 12.43
N PHE A 74 0.18 -13.31 12.79
CA PHE A 74 -1.27 -13.21 12.65
C PHE A 74 -1.87 -12.11 13.51
N THR A 75 -1.47 -12.00 14.78
CA THR A 75 -1.94 -10.90 15.64
C THR A 75 -1.55 -9.52 15.10
N THR A 76 -0.47 -9.42 14.32
CA THR A 76 -0.11 -8.17 13.62
C THR A 76 -1.08 -7.85 12.49
N VAL A 77 -1.44 -8.84 11.67
CA VAL A 77 -2.48 -8.70 10.62
C VAL A 77 -3.82 -8.33 11.25
N LEU A 78 -4.23 -9.05 12.30
CA LEU A 78 -5.46 -8.78 13.05
C LEU A 78 -5.52 -7.32 13.54
N ARG A 79 -4.46 -6.83 14.19
CA ARG A 79 -4.39 -5.42 14.64
C ARG A 79 -4.45 -4.43 13.49
N GLN A 80 -3.81 -4.73 12.35
CA GLN A 80 -3.85 -3.86 11.17
C GLN A 80 -5.28 -3.71 10.65
N ILE A 81 -6.01 -4.82 10.50
CA ILE A 81 -7.40 -4.82 10.04
C ILE A 81 -8.32 -4.11 11.03
N CYS A 82 -8.13 -4.37 12.34
CA CYS A 82 -8.91 -3.69 13.38
C CYS A 82 -8.68 -2.18 13.35
N ASN A 83 -7.42 -1.74 13.30
CA ASN A 83 -7.08 -0.31 13.26
C ASN A 83 -7.62 0.37 11.99
N PHE A 84 -7.61 -0.33 10.84
CA PHE A 84 -8.13 0.20 9.59
C PHE A 84 -9.65 0.39 9.62
N ASN A 85 -10.37 -0.57 10.20
CA ASN A 85 -11.83 -0.55 10.31
C ASN A 85 -12.35 0.12 11.59
N HIS A 86 -11.49 0.82 12.33
CA HIS A 86 -11.84 1.45 13.61
C HIS A 86 -12.48 0.49 14.64
N ILE A 87 -12.12 -0.80 14.58
CA ILE A 87 -12.58 -1.83 15.50
C ILE A 87 -11.78 -1.72 16.79
N THR A 88 -12.48 -1.54 17.91
CA THR A 88 -11.86 -1.47 19.23
C THR A 88 -11.42 -2.85 19.70
N TYR A 89 -10.19 -2.92 20.22
CA TYR A 89 -9.68 -4.11 20.88
C TYR A 89 -8.80 -3.74 22.06
N THR A 90 -8.74 -4.63 23.04
CA THR A 90 -7.82 -4.51 24.19
C THR A 90 -6.98 -5.78 24.31
N THR A 91 -5.84 -5.67 25.00
CA THR A 91 -4.96 -6.81 25.25
C THR A 91 -4.75 -7.01 26.74
N LYS A 92 -4.63 -8.27 27.17
CA LYS A 92 -4.21 -8.63 28.53
C LYS A 92 -3.12 -9.69 28.47
N ILE A 93 -2.10 -9.53 29.31
CA ILE A 93 -1.08 -10.57 29.50
C ILE A 93 -1.60 -11.55 30.53
N ARG A 94 -1.69 -12.83 30.16
CA ARG A 94 -2.10 -13.93 31.03
C ARG A 94 -0.88 -14.78 31.35
N TYR A 95 -0.65 -15.03 32.63
CA TYR A 95 0.44 -15.89 33.11
C TYR A 95 -0.10 -17.25 33.52
N GLU A 96 0.53 -18.32 33.03
CA GLU A 96 0.23 -19.69 33.43
C GLU A 96 1.52 -20.49 33.52
N LYS A 97 1.82 -21.04 34.71
CA LYS A 97 2.99 -21.90 34.97
C LYS A 97 4.30 -21.36 34.39
N SER A 98 4.61 -20.09 34.69
CA SER A 98 5.81 -19.38 34.21
C SER A 98 5.88 -19.12 32.70
N THR A 99 4.81 -19.41 31.96
CA THR A 99 4.61 -18.95 30.58
C THR A 99 3.65 -17.78 30.56
N TYR A 100 3.77 -16.91 29.56
CA TYR A 100 2.82 -15.82 29.34
C TYR A 100 2.23 -15.90 27.94
N GLU A 101 0.98 -15.50 27.81
CA GLU A 101 0.35 -15.24 26.52
C GLU A 101 -0.33 -13.89 26.51
N ILE A 102 -0.33 -13.26 25.34
CA ILE A 102 -1.07 -12.02 25.11
C ILE A 102 -2.43 -12.41 24.54
N VAL A 103 -3.50 -12.14 25.27
CA VAL A 103 -4.88 -12.37 24.85
C VAL A 103 -5.46 -11.09 24.29
N TYR A 104 -6.11 -11.19 23.14
CA TYR A 104 -6.78 -10.09 22.46
C TYR A 104 -8.29 -10.20 22.66
N TYR A 105 -8.91 -9.07 23.02
CA TYR A 105 -10.35 -8.93 23.22
C TYR A 105 -10.87 -7.97 22.15
N ILE A 106 -11.54 -8.49 21.12
CA ILE A 106 -12.01 -7.73 19.95
C ILE A 106 -13.52 -7.50 20.08
N CYS A 107 -13.94 -6.25 20.13
CA CYS A 107 -15.36 -5.89 20.28
C CYS A 107 -16.07 -5.83 18.91
N PHE A 108 -17.31 -6.30 18.83
CA PHE A 108 -18.12 -6.19 17.59
C PHE A 108 -19.35 -5.28 17.72
N THR A 109 -19.55 -4.63 18.87
CA THR A 109 -20.71 -3.73 19.14
C THR A 109 -20.74 -2.44 18.32
N GLY A 110 -19.67 -2.07 17.62
CA GLY A 110 -19.60 -0.83 16.83
C GLY A 110 -20.28 -0.87 15.46
N LEU A 111 -20.81 -2.02 15.02
CA LEU A 111 -21.34 -2.19 13.66
C LEU A 111 -22.83 -1.82 13.48
N PHE A 112 -23.61 -1.70 14.56
CA PHE A 112 -25.06 -1.43 14.47
C PHE A 112 -25.47 0.04 14.72
N ASP A 113 -24.65 0.86 15.37
CA ASP A 113 -24.91 2.31 15.56
C ASP A 113 -24.22 3.21 14.51
N GLY A 114 -23.42 2.62 13.61
CA GLY A 114 -22.50 3.32 12.68
C GLY A 114 -23.10 3.87 11.38
N SER A 115 -24.42 3.99 11.24
CA SER A 115 -25.01 4.54 10.00
C SER A 115 -24.73 6.04 9.82
N LYS A 116 -24.31 6.75 10.88
CA LYS A 116 -23.91 8.15 10.82
C LYS A 116 -22.44 8.36 10.40
N ASP A 117 -21.53 7.49 10.82
CA ASP A 117 -20.08 7.64 10.54
C ASP A 117 -19.65 7.14 9.15
N VAL A 118 -20.41 6.23 8.53
CA VAL A 118 -20.20 5.81 7.12
C VAL A 118 -20.31 6.99 6.15
N SER A 119 -21.11 8.00 6.49
CA SER A 119 -21.31 9.18 5.63
C SER A 119 -20.12 10.15 5.65
N ASP A 120 -19.42 10.27 6.77
CA ASP A 120 -18.24 11.12 6.89
C ASP A 120 -16.98 10.40 6.40
N GLY A 121 -16.87 9.08 6.60
CA GLY A 121 -15.82 8.27 5.94
C GLY A 121 -15.91 8.29 4.41
N ALA A 122 -17.12 8.34 3.83
CA ALA A 122 -17.29 8.49 2.38
C ALA A 122 -16.83 9.87 1.87
N LYS A 123 -16.96 10.94 2.68
CA LYS A 123 -16.42 12.27 2.35
C LYS A 123 -14.90 12.30 2.41
N ASP A 124 -14.29 11.73 3.44
CA ASP A 124 -12.83 11.65 3.56
C ASP A 124 -12.20 10.82 2.43
N VAL A 125 -12.89 9.75 1.98
CA VAL A 125 -12.52 8.99 0.78
C VAL A 125 -12.63 9.82 -0.50
N SER A 126 -13.65 10.67 -0.61
CA SER A 126 -13.84 11.54 -1.78
C SER A 126 -12.78 12.64 -1.89
N ASP A 127 -12.37 13.21 -0.75
CA ASP A 127 -11.34 14.26 -0.74
C ASP A 127 -9.95 13.67 -0.93
N SER A 128 -9.67 12.50 -0.33
CA SER A 128 -8.43 11.75 -0.61
C SER A 128 -8.33 11.30 -2.08
N ALA A 129 -9.45 10.96 -2.74
CA ALA A 129 -9.46 10.63 -4.16
C ALA A 129 -9.18 11.85 -5.05
N LYS A 130 -9.59 13.06 -4.64
CA LYS A 130 -9.25 14.31 -5.33
C LYS A 130 -7.77 14.63 -5.18
N ASP A 131 -7.20 14.50 -3.98
CA ASP A 131 -5.77 14.74 -3.76
C ASP A 131 -4.87 13.79 -4.58
N VAL A 132 -5.28 12.52 -4.73
CA VAL A 132 -4.60 11.55 -5.60
C VAL A 132 -4.74 11.93 -7.08
N SER A 133 -5.91 12.44 -7.51
CA SER A 133 -6.10 12.90 -8.88
C SER A 133 -5.24 14.12 -9.21
N ASP A 134 -5.06 15.04 -8.27
CA ASP A 134 -4.27 16.25 -8.49
C ASP A 134 -2.77 15.93 -8.46
N SER A 135 -2.33 15.06 -7.55
CA SER A 135 -0.94 14.55 -7.56
C SER A 135 -0.60 13.79 -8.86
N ALA A 136 -1.56 13.05 -9.44
CA ALA A 136 -1.36 12.37 -10.72
C ALA A 136 -1.25 13.35 -11.91
N LYS A 137 -1.94 14.51 -11.84
CA LYS A 137 -1.79 15.58 -12.84
C LYS A 137 -0.42 16.24 -12.72
N ASP A 138 0.05 16.54 -11.52
CA ASP A 138 1.39 17.13 -11.31
C ASP A 138 2.52 16.24 -11.86
N VAL A 139 2.42 14.92 -11.66
CA VAL A 139 3.37 13.95 -12.25
C VAL A 139 3.27 13.94 -13.78
N SER A 140 2.07 14.04 -14.34
CA SER A 140 1.89 14.09 -15.80
C SER A 140 2.45 15.37 -16.41
N ASP A 141 2.32 16.52 -15.76
CA ASP A 141 2.83 17.79 -16.28
C ASP A 141 4.36 17.85 -16.15
N SER A 142 4.92 17.36 -15.03
CA SER A 142 6.38 17.20 -14.90
C SER A 142 6.98 16.29 -15.98
N ALA A 143 6.27 15.22 -16.39
CA ALA A 143 6.72 14.33 -17.46
C ALA A 143 6.68 15.00 -18.84
N LYS A 144 5.74 15.93 -19.08
CA LYS A 144 5.70 16.74 -20.31
C LYS A 144 6.87 17.73 -20.34
N ASP A 145 7.15 18.41 -19.23
CA ASP A 145 8.28 19.36 -19.14
C ASP A 145 9.62 18.66 -19.44
N VAL A 146 9.83 17.45 -18.91
CA VAL A 146 11.01 16.64 -19.22
C VAL A 146 11.08 16.26 -20.70
N SER A 147 9.94 15.94 -21.31
CA SER A 147 9.86 15.56 -22.72
C SER A 147 10.14 16.74 -23.65
N ASP A 148 9.67 17.94 -23.32
CA ASP A 148 9.91 19.14 -24.11
C ASP A 148 11.36 19.63 -23.96
N GLY A 149 11.92 19.59 -22.75
CA GLY A 149 13.35 19.87 -22.54
C GLY A 149 14.27 18.91 -23.32
N ALA A 150 13.89 17.64 -23.49
CA ALA A 150 14.63 16.69 -24.31
C ALA A 150 14.60 17.03 -25.81
N LYS A 151 13.49 17.62 -26.31
CA LYS A 151 13.40 18.09 -27.70
C LYS A 151 14.29 19.30 -27.93
N ASP A 152 14.28 20.28 -27.02
CA ASP A 152 15.13 21.48 -27.11
C ASP A 152 16.63 21.13 -27.18
N VAL A 153 17.06 20.15 -26.38
CA VAL A 153 18.43 19.61 -26.43
C VAL A 153 18.71 18.96 -27.78
N SER A 154 17.77 18.19 -28.33
CA SER A 154 17.94 17.55 -29.64
C SER A 154 18.04 18.55 -30.78
N ASP A 155 17.29 19.65 -30.76
CA ASP A 155 17.32 20.65 -31.81
C ASP A 155 18.59 21.50 -31.72
N SER A 156 19.00 21.89 -30.51
CA SER A 156 20.30 22.55 -30.28
C SER A 156 21.49 21.71 -30.79
N ALA A 157 21.44 20.38 -30.63
CA ALA A 157 22.48 19.49 -31.15
C ALA A 157 22.52 19.42 -32.68
N LYS A 158 21.37 19.58 -33.36
CA LYS A 158 21.31 19.67 -34.82
C LYS A 158 21.91 20.98 -35.31
N ASP A 159 21.58 22.11 -34.69
CA ASP A 159 22.15 23.43 -35.05
C ASP A 159 23.68 23.44 -34.94
N VAL A 160 24.22 22.82 -33.88
CA VAL A 160 25.67 22.64 -33.72
C VAL A 160 26.26 21.77 -34.83
N SER A 161 25.59 20.68 -35.20
CA SER A 161 26.04 19.81 -36.29
C SER A 161 26.02 20.51 -37.63
N ASP A 162 25.02 21.32 -37.93
CA ASP A 162 24.91 22.02 -39.21
C ASP A 162 25.92 23.17 -39.29
N SER A 163 26.10 23.92 -38.19
CA SER A 163 27.18 24.91 -38.08
C SER A 163 28.57 24.30 -38.30
N ALA A 164 28.81 23.08 -37.76
CA ALA A 164 30.07 22.37 -37.97
C ALA A 164 30.27 21.93 -39.43
N LYS A 165 29.17 21.57 -40.13
CA LYS A 165 29.23 21.26 -41.58
C LYS A 165 29.54 22.51 -42.39
N ASP A 166 28.91 23.64 -42.11
CA ASP A 166 29.17 24.92 -42.78
C ASP A 166 30.64 25.34 -42.65
N VAL A 167 31.22 25.21 -41.45
CA VAL A 167 32.64 25.47 -41.21
C VAL A 167 33.52 24.51 -42.02
N SER A 168 33.13 23.23 -42.09
CA SER A 168 33.89 22.22 -42.85
C SER A 168 33.84 22.43 -44.36
N ASP A 169 32.72 22.92 -44.90
CA ASP A 169 32.56 23.19 -46.33
C ASP A 169 33.25 24.52 -46.71
N SER A 170 33.19 25.53 -45.84
CA SER A 170 33.95 26.77 -46.01
C SER A 170 35.47 26.52 -46.04
N ALA A 171 35.98 25.61 -45.21
CA ALA A 171 37.40 25.22 -45.20
C ALA A 171 37.82 24.44 -46.45
N LYS A 172 36.91 23.70 -47.09
CA LYS A 172 37.17 23.01 -48.37
C LYS A 172 37.18 23.98 -49.55
N GLU A 173 36.35 25.02 -49.54
CA GLU A 173 36.40 26.08 -50.55
C GLU A 173 37.71 26.90 -50.47
N ASP A 174 38.15 27.24 -49.26
CA ASP A 174 39.42 27.97 -49.05
C ASP A 174 40.65 27.14 -49.49
N ALA A 175 40.63 25.82 -49.26
CA ALA A 175 41.68 24.89 -49.68
C ALA A 175 41.76 24.63 -51.20
N LEU A 176 40.72 24.98 -51.97
CA LEU A 176 40.75 24.89 -53.44
C LEU A 176 41.34 26.13 -54.11
N LEU A 177 41.74 27.15 -53.32
CA LEU A 177 42.36 28.40 -53.77
C LEU A 177 43.87 28.49 -53.41
N GLU A 178 44.61 27.39 -53.49
CA GLU A 178 46.08 27.50 -53.56
C GLU A 178 46.54 27.97 -54.96
N PRO A 179 47.59 28.81 -55.04
CA PRO A 179 47.75 29.80 -56.09
C PRO A 179 48.18 29.18 -57.44
N ILE A 180 47.48 29.53 -58.52
CA ILE A 180 48.05 29.38 -59.86
C ILE A 180 49.11 30.49 -60.04
N LYS A 181 50.35 30.10 -59.72
CA LYS A 181 51.64 30.58 -60.24
C LYS A 181 52.07 32.03 -60.01
#